data_AF-A0A3D0FT98-F1
#
_entry.id   AF-A0A3D0FT98-F1
#
_cell.length_a   1.000
_cell.length_b   1.000
_cell.length_c   1.000
_cell.angle_alpha   90.00
_cell.angle_beta   90.00
_cell.angle_gamma   90.00
#
_symmetry.space_group_name_H-M   'P 1'
#
loop_
_entity.id
_entity.type
_entity.pdbx_description
1 polymer ?
#
loop_
_entity_poly.entity_id
_entity_poly.type
_entity_poly.pdbx_seq_one_letter_code
_entity_poly.pdbx_strand_id
1 'polypeptide(L)'
;MIMMRDSEISFKSKEEIKFFQEESLRQTISYIAENSPFYQRLFRQAGVDPSSIRKTEDLSKLPTTSKKDVSEYNRDFLCVTKSLVMDYVTTSGTLGDPVTFMLTENDLDRLAYNDSLS
;
A
#
# COMPACT_ATOMS: atom_id res chain seq x y z
N MET A 1 -4.61 4.99 -6.95
CA MET A 1 -4.86 6.25 -6.21
C MET A 1 -3.64 7.14 -6.31
N ILE A 2 -3.79 8.44 -6.55
CA ILE A 2 -2.69 9.40 -6.46
C ILE A 2 -2.38 9.60 -4.96
N MET A 3 -1.17 9.26 -4.53
CA MET A 3 -0.74 9.49 -3.15
C MET A 3 -0.47 10.98 -2.91
N MET A 4 -0.75 11.48 -1.71
CA MET A 4 -0.31 12.81 -1.31
C MET A 4 1.22 12.93 -1.42
N ARG A 5 1.67 14.09 -1.90
CA ARG A 5 3.09 14.42 -2.07
C ARG A 5 3.35 15.78 -1.44
N ASP A 6 4.47 15.86 -0.72
CA ASP A 6 4.99 17.09 -0.15
C ASP A 6 6.52 17.01 -0.25
N SER A 7 7.10 17.75 -1.19
CA SER A 7 8.54 17.70 -1.47
C SER A 7 9.40 18.24 -0.33
N GLU A 8 8.81 18.97 0.62
CA GLU A 8 9.51 19.55 1.76
C GLU A 8 9.26 18.80 3.07
N ILE A 9 8.49 17.70 3.03
CA ILE A 9 8.05 16.98 4.23
C ILE A 9 9.22 16.58 5.15
N SER A 10 10.37 16.25 4.58
CA SER A 10 11.58 15.87 5.32
C SER A 10 12.18 17.00 6.17
N PHE A 11 11.79 18.25 5.92
CA PHE A 11 12.28 19.44 6.65
C PHE A 11 11.25 20.00 7.64
N LYS A 12 10.06 19.42 7.71
CA LYS A 12 8.99 19.88 8.60
C LYS A 12 9.19 19.39 10.03
N SER A 13 8.45 19.98 10.97
CA SER A 13 8.45 19.54 12.37
C SER A 13 7.95 18.08 12.50
N LYS A 14 8.28 17.44 13.63
CA LYS A 14 7.83 16.06 13.90
C LYS A 14 6.30 15.97 13.93
N GLU A 15 5.64 17.00 14.43
CA GLU A 15 4.20 17.12 14.52
C GLU A 15 3.56 17.22 13.14
N GLU A 16 4.13 18.02 12.24
CA GLU A 16 3.68 18.13 10.84
C GLU A 16 3.90 16.83 10.06
N ILE A 17 5.06 16.19 10.22
CA ILE A 17 5.35 14.89 9.60
C ILE A 17 4.34 13.84 10.08
N LYS A 18 4.09 13.79 11.40
CA LYS A 18 3.11 12.87 11.97
C LYS A 18 1.71 13.13 11.41
N PHE A 19 1.28 14.38 11.34
CA PHE A 19 -0.02 14.73 10.77
C PHE A 19 -0.15 14.27 9.31
N PHE A 20 0.87 14.51 8.49
CA PHE A 20 0.91 14.05 7.09
C PHE A 20 0.84 12.53 6.97
N GLN A 21 1.58 11.80 7.82
CA GLN A 21 1.55 10.34 7.87
C GLN A 21 0.17 9.82 8.26
N GLU A 22 -0.48 10.40 9.27
CA GLU A 22 -1.81 9.98 9.72
C GLU A 22 -2.90 10.24 8.66
N GLU A 23 -2.80 11.35 7.93
CA GLU A 23 -3.70 11.63 6.81
C GLU A 23 -3.48 10.64 5.65
N SER A 24 -2.22 10.36 5.32
CA SER A 24 -1.85 9.38 4.30
C SER A 24 -2.31 7.97 4.67
N LEU A 25 -2.20 7.63 5.96
CA LEU A 25 -2.66 6.36 6.53
C LEU A 25 -4.17 6.21 6.35
N ARG A 26 -4.96 7.20 6.75
CA ARG A 26 -6.43 7.16 6.62
C ARG A 26 -6.87 6.95 5.17
N GLN A 27 -6.28 7.70 4.24
CA GLN A 27 -6.56 7.56 2.80
C GLN A 27 -6.20 6.17 2.29
N THR A 28 -5.04 5.65 2.67
CA THR A 28 -4.56 4.32 2.25
C THR A 28 -5.46 3.21 2.78
N ILE A 29 -5.82 3.26 4.07
CA ILE A 29 -6.68 2.25 4.71
C ILE A 29 -8.08 2.24 4.08
N SER A 30 -8.69 3.42 3.85
CA SER A 30 -9.98 3.50 3.15
C SER A 30 -9.89 2.91 1.75
N TYR A 31 -8.85 3.31 1.00
CA TYR A 31 -8.65 2.85 -0.37
C TYR A 31 -8.50 1.34 -0.47
N ILE A 32 -7.68 0.70 0.36
CA ILE A 32 -7.50 -0.76 0.31
C ILE A 32 -8.70 -1.52 0.86
N ALA A 33 -9.42 -0.97 1.85
CA ALA A 33 -10.65 -1.56 2.35
C ALA A 33 -11.75 -1.57 1.28
N GLU A 34 -11.80 -0.54 0.43
CA GLU A 34 -12.78 -0.45 -0.65
C GLU A 34 -12.39 -1.26 -1.89
N ASN A 35 -11.10 -1.35 -2.21
CA ASN A 35 -10.67 -1.78 -3.54
C ASN A 35 -9.86 -3.08 -3.59
N SER A 36 -9.23 -3.53 -2.50
CA SER A 36 -8.43 -4.77 -2.50
C SER A 36 -9.22 -5.95 -1.95
N PRO A 37 -9.50 -6.99 -2.77
CA PRO A 37 -10.10 -8.22 -2.28
C PRO A 37 -9.33 -8.89 -1.14
N PHE A 38 -8.00 -8.81 -1.14
CA PHE A 38 -7.16 -9.36 -0.07
C PHE A 38 -7.41 -8.63 1.25
N TYR A 39 -7.26 -7.30 1.28
CA TYR A 39 -7.42 -6.53 2.52
C TYR A 39 -8.86 -6.53 3.04
N GLN A 40 -9.87 -6.57 2.15
CA GLN A 40 -11.26 -6.79 2.54
C GLN A 40 -11.46 -8.09 3.33
N ARG A 41 -10.86 -9.19 2.86
CA ARG A 41 -10.93 -10.47 3.59
C ARG A 41 -10.15 -10.41 4.89
N LEU A 42 -8.95 -9.84 4.87
CA LEU A 42 -8.07 -9.76 6.04
C LEU A 42 -8.74 -8.97 7.18
N PHE A 43 -9.30 -7.79 6.89
CA PHE A 43 -10.00 -6.98 7.88
C PHE A 43 -11.24 -7.69 8.44
N ARG A 44 -12.04 -8.33 7.56
CA ARG A 44 -13.22 -9.09 7.99
C ARG A 44 -12.86 -10.26 8.91
N GLN A 45 -11.80 -11.01 8.59
CA GLN A 45 -11.37 -12.16 9.38
C GLN A 45 -10.74 -11.75 10.71
N ALA A 46 -10.01 -10.64 10.73
CA ALA A 46 -9.41 -10.10 11.94
C ALA A 46 -10.38 -9.29 12.82
N GLY A 47 -11.61 -9.05 12.35
CA GLY A 47 -12.58 -8.20 13.06
C GLY A 47 -12.14 -6.74 13.16
N VAL A 48 -11.32 -6.28 12.21
CA VAL A 48 -10.81 -4.90 12.16
C VAL A 48 -11.80 -4.02 11.42
N ASP A 49 -12.21 -2.93 12.07
CA ASP A 49 -12.90 -1.82 11.40
C ASP A 49 -11.85 -0.86 10.80
N PRO A 50 -11.74 -0.75 9.47
CA PRO A 50 -10.77 0.13 8.82
C PRO A 50 -10.94 1.61 9.21
N SER A 51 -12.16 2.05 9.52
CA SER A 51 -12.44 3.44 9.90
C SER A 51 -11.88 3.81 11.28
N SER A 52 -11.57 2.79 12.10
CA SER A 52 -10.96 2.96 13.42
C SER A 52 -9.45 3.22 13.38
N ILE A 53 -8.80 3.06 12.22
CA ILE A 53 -7.36 3.27 12.04
C ILE A 53 -7.12 4.72 11.63
N ARG A 54 -6.76 5.56 12.60
CA ARG A 54 -6.67 7.01 12.38
C ARG A 54 -5.31 7.61 12.70
N LYS A 55 -4.54 6.94 13.56
CA LYS A 55 -3.22 7.37 14.02
C LYS A 55 -2.16 6.31 13.70
N THR A 56 -0.90 6.72 13.67
CA THR A 56 0.21 5.77 13.43
C THR A 56 0.27 4.68 14.50
N GLU A 57 -0.15 4.97 15.74
CA GLU A 57 -0.23 3.97 16.81
C GLU A 57 -1.28 2.87 16.55
N ASP A 58 -2.32 3.17 15.77
CA ASP A 58 -3.38 2.20 15.43
C ASP A 58 -2.90 1.09 14.50
N LEU A 59 -1.73 1.25 13.86
CA LEU A 59 -1.11 0.20 13.04
C LEU A 59 -0.89 -1.11 13.83
N SER A 60 -0.68 -1.01 15.15
CA SER A 60 -0.56 -2.17 16.04
C SER A 60 -1.81 -3.05 16.11
N LYS A 61 -2.97 -2.53 15.68
CA LYS A 61 -4.24 -3.26 15.61
C LYS A 61 -4.39 -4.05 14.31
N LEU A 62 -3.56 -3.76 13.31
CA LEU A 62 -3.63 -4.41 12.01
C LEU A 62 -2.84 -5.72 12.00
N PRO A 63 -3.39 -6.80 11.41
CA PRO A 63 -2.58 -7.97 11.08
C PRO A 63 -1.51 -7.61 10.04
N THR A 64 -0.39 -8.32 10.08
CA THR A 64 0.69 -8.14 9.10
C THR A 64 0.40 -8.91 7.81
N THR A 65 0.87 -8.38 6.68
CA THR A 65 0.89 -9.09 5.38
C THR A 65 2.21 -9.83 5.26
N SER A 66 2.17 -11.15 5.12
CA SER A 66 3.35 -11.99 4.95
C SER A 66 3.75 -12.16 3.47
N LYS A 67 4.99 -12.58 3.20
CA LYS A 67 5.41 -12.93 1.84
C LYS A 67 4.51 -14.02 1.23
N LYS A 68 4.09 -14.99 2.03
CA LYS A 68 3.22 -16.09 1.59
C LYS A 68 1.88 -15.55 1.10
N ASP A 69 1.32 -14.57 1.80
CA ASP A 69 0.06 -13.94 1.39
C ASP A 69 0.19 -13.32 0.00
N VAL A 70 1.29 -12.59 -0.24
CA VAL A 70 1.52 -11.95 -1.55
C VAL A 70 1.73 -12.98 -2.64
N SER A 71 2.51 -14.04 -2.40
CA SER A 71 2.73 -15.09 -3.42
C SER A 71 1.47 -15.90 -3.73
N GLU A 72 0.64 -16.18 -2.73
CA GLU A 72 -0.58 -17.00 -2.89
C GLU A 72 -1.75 -16.20 -3.49
N TYR A 73 -1.87 -14.92 -3.12
CA TYR A 73 -3.01 -14.06 -3.49
C TYR A 73 -2.62 -12.86 -4.37
N ASN A 74 -1.56 -12.98 -5.18
CA ASN A 74 -0.99 -11.91 -6.03
C ASN A 74 -2.04 -10.94 -6.63
N ARG A 75 -3.10 -11.47 -7.24
CA ARG A 75 -4.12 -10.67 -7.95
C ARG A 75 -5.09 -9.96 -7.01
N ASP A 76 -5.28 -10.47 -5.80
CA ASP A 76 -6.23 -9.93 -4.83
C ASP A 76 -5.70 -8.68 -4.12
N PHE A 77 -4.41 -8.37 -4.27
CA PHE A 77 -3.83 -7.10 -3.83
C PHE A 77 -4.16 -5.95 -4.78
N LEU A 78 -4.59 -6.22 -6.02
CA LEU A 78 -4.98 -5.16 -6.95
C LEU A 78 -6.14 -4.33 -6.39
N CYS A 79 -5.97 -3.03 -6.41
CA CYS A 79 -7.00 -2.04 -6.10
C CYS A 79 -7.59 -1.38 -7.37
N VAL A 80 -7.23 -1.91 -8.54
CA VAL A 80 -7.62 -1.38 -9.85
C VAL A 80 -7.95 -2.52 -10.79
N THR A 81 -8.68 -2.23 -11.88
CA THR A 81 -8.89 -3.21 -12.94
C THR A 81 -7.58 -3.52 -13.66
N LYS A 82 -7.45 -4.75 -14.17
CA LYS A 82 -6.24 -5.20 -14.89
C LYS A 82 -5.89 -4.34 -16.11
N SER A 83 -6.87 -3.66 -16.70
CA SER A 83 -6.66 -2.75 -17.84
C SER A 83 -5.83 -1.51 -17.50
N LEU A 84 -5.68 -1.19 -16.21
CA LEU A 84 -4.87 -0.06 -15.74
C LEU A 84 -3.46 -0.49 -15.32
N VAL A 85 -3.13 -1.78 -15.41
CA VAL A 85 -1.79 -2.29 -15.12
C VAL A 85 -0.90 -2.08 -16.33
N MET A 86 0.17 -1.31 -16.14
CA MET A 86 1.14 -0.94 -17.17
C MET A 86 2.38 -1.84 -17.16
N ASP A 87 2.78 -2.33 -15.97
CA ASP A 87 3.96 -3.17 -15.84
C ASP A 87 3.80 -4.26 -14.77
N TYR A 88 4.59 -5.33 -14.92
CA TYR A 88 4.64 -6.48 -14.00
C TYR A 88 6.08 -6.69 -13.55
N VAL A 89 6.35 -6.45 -12.27
CA VAL A 89 7.67 -6.70 -11.67
C VAL A 89 7.60 -8.01 -10.89
N THR A 90 8.45 -8.97 -11.23
CA THR A 90 8.47 -10.28 -10.57
C THR A 90 9.79 -10.52 -9.84
N THR A 91 9.69 -11.19 -8.69
CA THR A 91 10.87 -11.68 -7.97
C THR A 91 11.32 -13.03 -8.54
N SER A 92 12.62 -13.29 -8.57
CA SER A 92 13.22 -14.47 -9.23
C SER A 92 12.91 -15.82 -8.56
N GLY A 93 12.13 -15.86 -7.46
CA GLY A 93 11.51 -17.09 -6.95
C GLY A 93 12.48 -18.22 -6.58
N THR A 94 13.62 -17.93 -5.94
CA THR A 94 14.66 -18.95 -5.71
C THR A 94 14.29 -20.08 -4.74
N LEU A 95 13.36 -19.85 -3.80
CA LEU A 95 12.95 -20.82 -2.77
C LEU A 95 11.42 -20.96 -2.61
N GLY A 96 10.63 -20.43 -3.56
CA GLY A 96 9.17 -20.48 -3.50
C GLY A 96 8.50 -19.69 -4.63
N ASP A 97 7.17 -19.65 -4.63
CA ASP A 97 6.39 -18.99 -5.67
C ASP A 97 6.77 -17.51 -5.81
N PRO A 98 6.98 -17.03 -7.05
CA PRO A 98 7.38 -15.65 -7.29
C PRO A 98 6.28 -14.69 -6.86
N VAL A 99 6.68 -13.62 -6.19
CA VAL A 99 5.82 -12.46 -5.95
C VAL A 99 5.81 -11.60 -7.21
N THR A 100 4.61 -11.20 -7.65
CA THR A 100 4.35 -10.33 -8.79
C THR A 100 3.73 -9.03 -8.30
N PHE A 101 4.40 -7.91 -8.56
CA PHE A 101 3.87 -6.58 -8.37
C PHE A 101 3.30 -6.07 -9.70
N MET A 102 2.10 -5.52 -9.64
CA MET A 102 1.40 -4.97 -10.81
C MET A 102 1.32 -3.47 -10.62
N LEU A 103 1.92 -2.72 -11.54
CA LEU A 103 2.14 -1.29 -11.41
C LEU A 103 1.27 -0.53 -12.42
N THR A 104 0.56 0.49 -11.94
CA THR A 104 -0.11 1.47 -12.79
C THR A 104 0.89 2.51 -13.30
N GLU A 105 0.48 3.31 -14.29
CA GLU A 105 1.29 4.46 -14.77
C GLU A 105 1.73 5.36 -13.61
N ASN A 106 0.81 5.71 -12.70
CA ASN A 106 1.12 6.55 -11.55
C ASN A 106 2.10 5.88 -10.55
N ASP A 107 2.11 4.54 -10.47
CA ASP A 107 3.10 3.83 -9.64
C ASP A 107 4.49 3.91 -10.27
N LEU A 108 4.59 3.81 -11.60
CA LEU A 108 5.83 4.00 -12.35
C LEU A 108 6.35 5.44 -12.23
N ASP A 109 5.47 6.44 -12.34
CA ASP A 109 5.83 7.85 -12.12
C ASP A 109 6.36 8.09 -10.71
N ARG A 110 5.75 7.45 -9.71
CA ARG A 110 6.21 7.52 -8.31
C ARG A 110 7.59 6.86 -8.16
N LEU A 111 7.87 5.74 -8.83
CA LEU A 111 9.19 5.11 -8.81
C LEU A 111 10.24 6.02 -9.45
N ALA A 112 9.98 6.55 -10.64
CA ALA A 112 10.87 7.47 -11.33
C ALA A 112 11.19 8.72 -10.49
N TYR A 113 10.21 9.25 -9.77
CA TYR A 113 10.42 10.35 -8.83
C TYR A 113 11.39 9.98 -7.70
N ASN A 114 11.23 8.82 -7.06
CA ASN A 114 12.14 8.40 -5.97
C ASN A 114 13.58 8.21 -6.48
N ASP A 115 13.73 7.64 -7.68
CA ASP A 115 15.05 7.44 -8.31
C ASP A 115 15.72 8.79 -8.64
N SER A 116 14.94 9.81 -9.03
CA SER A 116 15.47 11.16 -9.30
C SER A 116 15.98 11.90 -8.06
N LEU A 117 15.57 11.47 -6.86
CA LEU A 117 15.98 12.04 -5.58
C LEU A 117 17.15 11.29 -4.92
N SER A 118 17.54 10.14 -5.45
CA SER A 118 18.55 9.23 -4.88
C SER A 118 19.96 9.50 -5.39
#